data_AF-A0A519VUM8-F1
#
_entry.id   AF-A0A519VUM8-F1
#
_cell.length_a   1.000
_cell.length_b   1.000
_cell.length_c   1.000
_cell.angle_alpha   90.00
_cell.angle_beta   90.00
_cell.angle_gamma   90.00
#
_symmetry.space_group_name_H-M   'P 1'
#
loop_
_entity.id
_entity.type
_entity.pdbx_description
1 polymer ?
#
loop_
_entity_poly.entity_id
_entity_poly.type
_entity_poly.pdbx_seq_one_letter_code
_entity_poly.pdbx_strand_id
1 'polypeptide(L)'
;QDRYIKPDIIVDISDHMDKKIESIKAFKTQFYNPDVDGLQTYISSPEFFETITGRSREFGKSIGATFGEGFTSRKLLGVDNLFDLK
;
A
#
# COMPACT_ATOMS: atom_id res chain seq x y z
N GLN A 1 12.41 -2.92 -4.72
CA GLN A 1 11.92 -1.52 -4.76
C GLN A 1 11.80 -1.08 -3.29
N ASP A 2 12.94 -1.05 -2.62
CA ASP A 2 13.07 -1.19 -1.14
C ASP A 2 13.50 0.11 -0.47
N ARG A 3 13.51 1.20 -1.24
CA ARG A 3 13.87 2.52 -0.75
C ARG A 3 12.64 3.15 -0.13
N TYR A 4 12.76 3.58 1.13
CA TYR A 4 11.77 4.46 1.75
C TYR A 4 11.61 5.71 0.88
N ILE A 5 10.39 5.95 0.43
CA ILE A 5 10.00 7.17 -0.26
C ILE A 5 9.14 7.95 0.72
N LYS A 6 9.62 9.11 1.13
CA LYS A 6 8.86 10.01 2.00
C LYS A 6 7.59 10.43 1.25
N PRO A 7 6.38 10.18 1.80
CA PRO A 7 5.15 10.66 1.19
C PRO A 7 4.96 12.16 1.42
N ASP A 8 4.26 12.80 0.50
CA ASP A 8 3.78 14.19 0.61
C ASP A 8 2.37 14.24 1.22
N ILE A 9 1.54 13.21 0.93
CA ILE A 9 0.21 13.01 1.54
C ILE A 9 0.07 11.54 1.95
N ILE A 10 -0.58 11.27 3.07
CA ILE A 10 -1.00 9.93 3.50
C ILE A 10 -2.52 9.91 3.66
N VAL A 11 -3.17 8.89 3.10
CA VAL A 11 -4.62 8.68 3.20
C VAL A 11 -4.89 7.48 4.12
N ASP A 12 -5.83 7.64 5.06
CA ASP A 12 -6.31 6.54 5.90
C ASP A 12 -7.09 5.53 5.04
N ILE A 13 -6.62 4.28 5.02
CA ILE A 13 -7.24 3.17 4.28
C ILE A 13 -7.65 2.04 5.22
N SER A 14 -7.82 2.31 6.52
CA SER A 14 -8.07 1.28 7.53
C SER A 14 -9.28 0.41 7.19
N ASP A 15 -10.37 1.02 6.74
CA ASP A 15 -11.61 0.32 6.34
C ASP A 15 -11.51 -0.40 4.98
N HIS A 16 -10.42 -0.20 4.23
CA HIS A 16 -10.26 -0.67 2.86
C HIS A 16 -9.10 -1.65 2.67
N MET A 17 -8.34 -1.94 3.74
CA MET A 17 -7.14 -2.76 3.68
C MET A 17 -7.42 -4.18 3.14
N ASP A 18 -8.50 -4.82 3.60
CA ASP A 18 -8.86 -6.16 3.14
C ASP A 18 -9.19 -6.17 1.64
N LYS A 19 -9.94 -5.17 1.18
CA LYS A 19 -10.29 -5.03 -0.24
C LYS A 19 -9.07 -4.79 -1.12
N LYS A 20 -8.08 -4.04 -0.61
CA LYS A 20 -6.78 -3.85 -1.27
C LYS A 20 -6.04 -5.18 -1.44
N ILE A 21 -5.96 -6.00 -0.38
CA ILE A 21 -5.31 -7.32 -0.44
C ILE A 21 -6.00 -8.25 -1.43
N GLU A 22 -7.33 -8.33 -1.39
CA GLU A 22 -8.10 -9.16 -2.33
C GLU A 22 -7.93 -8.71 -3.78
N SER A 23 -7.85 -7.40 -4.02
CA SER A 23 -7.58 -6.85 -5.36
C SER A 23 -6.20 -7.25 -5.90
N ILE A 24 -5.19 -7.36 -5.03
CA ILE A 24 -3.85 -7.82 -5.41
C ILE A 24 -3.86 -9.32 -5.71
N LYS A 25 -4.49 -10.13 -4.85
CA LYS A 25 -4.62 -11.59 -5.04
C LYS A 25 -5.38 -11.97 -6.32
N ALA A 26 -6.25 -11.11 -6.82
CA ALA A 26 -6.99 -11.34 -8.07
C ALA A 26 -6.06 -11.53 -9.28
N PHE A 27 -4.85 -10.97 -9.27
CA PHE A 27 -3.83 -11.16 -10.30
C PHE A 27 -3.04 -12.47 -10.04
N LYS A 28 -3.75 -13.59 -10.15
CA LYS A 28 -3.27 -14.95 -9.78
C LYS A 28 -1.94 -15.38 -10.40
N THR A 29 -1.59 -14.84 -11.56
CA THR A 29 -0.36 -15.19 -12.30
C THR A 29 0.81 -14.25 -12.00
N GLN A 30 0.59 -13.19 -11.23
CA GLN A 30 1.58 -12.16 -10.93
C GLN A 30 1.99 -12.15 -9.45
N PHE A 31 1.07 -12.47 -8.53
CA PHE A 31 1.33 -12.49 -7.09
C PHE A 31 1.24 -13.90 -6.51
N TYR A 32 1.72 -14.06 -5.27
CA TYR A 32 1.81 -15.39 -4.64
C TYR A 32 0.46 -16.11 -4.65
N ASN A 33 0.45 -17.26 -5.34
CA ASN A 33 -0.66 -18.19 -5.37
C ASN A 33 -0.07 -19.60 -5.33
N PRO A 34 -0.34 -20.40 -4.28
CA PRO A 34 0.19 -21.75 -4.16
C PRO A 34 -0.31 -22.70 -5.26
N ASP A 35 -1.42 -22.37 -5.93
CA ASP A 35 -2.03 -23.20 -6.97
C ASP A 35 -1.45 -22.92 -8.38
N VAL A 36 -0.53 -21.97 -8.52
CA VAL A 36 0.01 -21.56 -9.82
C VAL A 36 1.52 -21.80 -9.84
N ASP A 37 1.93 -22.76 -10.67
CA ASP A 37 3.34 -22.95 -11.00
C ASP A 37 3.84 -21.83 -11.91
N GLY A 38 4.87 -21.12 -11.47
CA GLY A 38 5.43 -19.99 -12.18
C GLY A 38 6.82 -19.60 -11.67
N LEU A 39 7.51 -18.73 -12.41
CA LEU A 39 8.77 -18.16 -11.97
C LEU A 39 8.57 -17.40 -10.66
N GLN A 40 9.30 -17.80 -9.62
CA GLN A 40 9.35 -17.06 -8.37
C GLN A 40 10.02 -15.71 -8.62
N THR A 41 9.24 -14.66 -8.45
CA THR A 41 9.66 -13.25 -8.47
C THR A 41 9.45 -12.65 -7.09
N TYR A 42 10.03 -11.48 -6.85
CA TYR A 42 9.86 -10.75 -5.59
C TYR A 42 8.38 -10.54 -5.20
N ILE A 43 7.49 -10.37 -6.17
CA ILE A 43 6.06 -10.13 -5.93
C ILE A 43 5.24 -11.42 -5.79
N SER A 44 5.81 -12.57 -6.16
CA SER A 44 5.16 -13.87 -6.07
C SER A 44 5.56 -14.65 -4.82
N SER A 45 6.17 -14.01 -3.83
CA SER A 45 6.53 -14.62 -2.55
C SER A 45 5.49 -14.27 -1.46
N PRO A 46 5.26 -15.13 -0.44
CA PRO A 46 4.36 -14.81 0.67
C PRO A 46 4.74 -13.52 1.40
N GLU A 47 6.05 -13.25 1.51
CA GLU A 47 6.63 -12.10 2.20
C GLU A 47 6.28 -10.76 1.51
N PHE A 48 5.85 -10.80 0.25
CA PHE A 48 5.39 -9.62 -0.45
C PHE A 48 4.14 -9.00 0.22
N PHE A 49 3.20 -9.84 0.65
CA PHE A 49 1.99 -9.37 1.34
C PHE A 49 2.30 -8.80 2.72
N GLU A 50 3.25 -9.40 3.43
CA GLU A 50 3.76 -8.87 4.70
C GLU A 50 4.44 -7.51 4.49
N THR A 51 5.18 -7.34 3.40
CA THR A 51 5.82 -6.06 3.04
C THR A 51 4.78 -4.97 2.76
N ILE A 52 3.71 -5.28 2.01
CA ILE A 52 2.61 -4.33 1.76
C ILE A 52 1.93 -3.95 3.08
N THR A 53 1.59 -4.94 3.89
CA THR A 53 0.90 -4.73 5.17
C THR A 53 1.75 -3.91 6.14
N GLY A 54 3.04 -4.23 6.24
CA GLY A 54 4.00 -3.51 7.06
C GLY A 54 4.12 -2.03 6.67
N ARG A 55 4.23 -1.75 5.37
CA ARG A 55 4.28 -0.37 4.86
C ARG A 55 3.00 0.40 5.12
N SER A 56 1.85 -0.24 4.90
CA SER A 56 0.56 0.39 5.20
C SER A 56 0.40 0.67 6.69
N ARG A 57 0.87 -0.20 7.59
CA ARG A 57 0.89 0.08 9.03
C ARG A 57 1.84 1.22 9.41
N GLU A 58 3.02 1.27 8.81
CA GLU A 58 3.99 2.33 9.04
C GLU A 58 3.38 3.71 8.72
N PHE A 59 2.77 3.85 7.55
CA PHE A 59 2.10 5.08 7.15
C PHE A 59 0.86 5.38 7.98
N GLY A 60 0.02 4.38 8.27
CA GLY A 60 -1.15 4.55 9.14
C GLY A 60 -0.77 5.13 10.50
N LYS A 61 0.25 4.54 11.14
CA LYS A 61 0.76 4.99 12.44
C LYS A 61 1.18 6.46 12.42
N SER A 62 1.76 6.95 11.33
CA SER A 62 2.22 8.34 11.22
C SER A 62 1.09 9.38 11.22
N ILE A 63 -0.14 8.98 10.87
CA ILE A 63 -1.33 9.86 10.87
C ILE A 63 -2.38 9.45 11.93
N GLY A 64 -2.05 8.51 12.83
CA GLY A 64 -2.96 8.01 13.86
C GLY A 64 -4.03 7.03 13.36
N ALA A 65 -3.86 6.46 12.17
CA ALA A 65 -4.70 5.41 11.58
C ALA A 65 -4.11 4.01 11.76
N THR A 66 -4.89 2.96 11.48
CA THR A 66 -4.37 1.57 11.49
C THR A 66 -3.54 1.29 10.23
N PHE A 67 -4.05 1.73 9.08
CA PHE A 67 -3.38 1.57 7.79
C PHE A 67 -3.45 2.88 7.00
N GLY A 68 -2.35 3.23 6.34
CA GLY A 68 -2.23 4.40 5.49
C GLY A 68 -1.62 4.08 4.13
N GLU A 69 -1.93 4.90 3.14
CA GLU A 69 -1.31 4.85 1.82
C GLU A 69 -0.69 6.20 1.48
N GLY A 70 0.61 6.18 1.13
CA GLY A 70 1.41 7.37 0.88
C GLY A 70 1.51 7.72 -0.60
N PHE A 71 1.38 9.00 -0.93
CA PHE A 71 1.47 9.55 -2.28
C PHE A 71 2.54 10.63 -2.36
N THR A 72 3.13 10.82 -3.56
CA THR A 72 4.10 11.90 -3.81
C THR A 72 3.58 12.84 -4.91
N SER A 73 3.93 14.12 -4.82
CA SER A 73 3.58 15.15 -5.79
C SER A 73 4.81 15.94 -6.21
N ARG A 74 5.02 16.10 -7.52
CA ARG A 74 6.08 16.98 -8.06
C ARG A 74 5.69 18.46 -8.06
N LYS A 75 4.41 18.77 -7.90
CA LYS A 75 3.88 20.14 -7.87
C LYS A 75 3.31 20.44 -6.48
N LEU A 76 3.19 21.73 -6.17
CA LEU A 76 2.47 22.15 -4.98
C LEU A 76 1.03 21.66 -5.02
N LEU A 77 0.57 21.12 -3.90
CA LEU A 77 -0.79 20.63 -3.73
C LEU A 77 -1.68 21.81 -3.33
N GLY A 78 -2.54 22.25 -4.25
CA GLY A 78 -3.60 23.20 -3.96
C GLY A 78 -4.84 22.45 -3.47
N VAL A 79 -5.55 23.00 -2.49
CA VAL A 79 -6.70 22.34 -1.88
C VAL A 79 -7.80 23.33 -1.56
N ASP A 80 -9.04 22.89 -1.77
CA ASP A 80 -10.24 23.63 -1.36
C ASP A 80 -10.71 23.24 0.06
N ASN A 81 -10.33 22.07 0.59
CA ASN A 81 -10.43 21.78 2.03
C ASN A 81 -9.39 20.72 2.51
N LEU A 82 -8.83 20.89 3.73
CA LEU A 82 -7.78 20.04 4.38
C LEU A 82 -8.35 19.16 5.54
N PHE A 83 -9.65 19.15 5.81
CA PHE A 83 -10.31 17.90 6.24
C PHE A 83 -10.70 17.04 5.04
N ASP A 84 -10.24 17.55 3.91
CA ASP A 84 -9.72 16.88 2.76
C ASP A 84 -8.15 16.85 2.70
N LEU A 85 -7.39 16.99 3.83
CA LEU A 85 -5.92 16.75 4.09
C LEU A 85 -5.45 16.99 5.59
N LYS A 86 -5.57 16.00 6.48
CA LYS A 86 -5.27 16.10 7.93
C LYS A 86 -3.80 16.33 8.30
#